data_AF-A0A4V2BC41-F1
#
_entry.id   AF-A0A4V2BC41-F1
#
_cell.length_a   1.000
_cell.length_b   1.000
_cell.length_c   1.000
_cell.angle_alpha   90.00
_cell.angle_beta   90.00
_cell.angle_gamma   90.00
#
_symmetry.space_group_name_H-M   'P 1'
#
loop_
_entity.id
_entity.type
_entity.pdbx_description
1 polymer ?
#
loop_
_entity_poly.entity_id
_entity_poly.type
_entity_poly.pdbx_seq_one_letter_code
_entity_poly.pdbx_strand_id
1 'polypeptide(L)'
;MPFTQENVMRVPEAILGVFQLGHGDGVISFVGRADDDLRQRLLDNLGKGYEEFQYANLPWVKETYEMQCRLYHHAGGRKCLDNADHPFPPEGKLWRCAMSATTPAMCEL
;
A
#
# COMPACT_ATOMS: atom_id res chain seq x y z
N MET A 1 -3.29 9.18 -13.32
CA MET A 1 -4.63 8.59 -13.50
C MET A 1 -4.72 7.42 -12.53
N PRO A 2 -5.62 7.44 -11.54
CA PRO A 2 -5.79 6.29 -10.67
C PRO A 2 -6.29 5.08 -11.47
N PHE A 3 -5.81 3.88 -11.16
CA PHE A 3 -6.31 2.67 -11.77
C PHE A 3 -7.62 2.29 -11.08
N THR A 4 -8.65 1.93 -11.85
CA THR A 4 -9.93 1.43 -11.32
C THR A 4 -9.91 -0.09 -11.26
N GLN A 5 -10.81 -0.69 -10.48
CA GLN A 5 -10.98 -2.16 -10.41
C GLN A 5 -11.00 -2.85 -11.79
N GLU A 6 -11.53 -2.17 -12.80
CA GLU A 6 -11.61 -2.63 -14.20
C GLU A 6 -10.23 -2.84 -14.85
N ASN A 7 -9.22 -2.11 -14.38
CA ASN A 7 -7.86 -2.15 -14.90
C ASN A 7 -6.91 -3.03 -14.05
N VAL A 8 -7.40 -3.64 -12.96
CA VAL A 8 -6.59 -4.56 -12.13
C VAL A 8 -6.01 -5.72 -12.93
N MET A 9 -6.73 -6.17 -13.97
CA MET A 9 -6.28 -7.24 -14.86
C MET A 9 -5.07 -6.85 -15.73
N ARG A 10 -4.74 -5.56 -15.84
CA ARG A 10 -3.54 -5.08 -16.54
C ARG A 10 -2.28 -5.16 -15.68
N VAL A 11 -2.44 -5.35 -14.37
CA VAL A 11 -1.33 -5.56 -13.46
C VAL A 11 -0.77 -6.96 -13.69
N PRO A 12 0.56 -7.11 -13.86
CA PRO A 12 1.14 -8.44 -14.03
C PRO A 12 0.94 -9.31 -12.78
N GLU A 13 0.84 -10.62 -13.00
CA GLU A 13 0.79 -11.64 -11.94
C GLU A 13 2.19 -11.96 -11.44
N ALA A 14 2.27 -12.56 -10.25
CA ALA A 14 3.50 -13.05 -9.63
C ALA A 14 4.60 -11.97 -9.52
N ILE A 15 4.19 -10.72 -9.31
CA ILE A 15 5.11 -9.61 -9.05
C ILE A 15 5.04 -9.16 -7.60
N LEU A 16 6.21 -8.74 -7.11
CA LEU A 16 6.35 -8.05 -5.84
C LEU A 16 6.04 -6.57 -6.02
N GLY A 17 5.37 -6.00 -5.03
CA GLY A 17 5.11 -4.58 -5.04
C GLY A 17 4.31 -4.10 -3.84
N VAL A 18 4.03 -2.81 -3.89
CA VAL A 18 3.15 -2.14 -2.93
C VAL A 18 1.93 -1.61 -3.66
N PHE A 19 0.81 -1.54 -2.96
CA PHE A 19 -0.41 -0.99 -3.49
C PHE A 19 -1.09 -0.10 -2.45
N GLN A 20 -1.85 0.86 -2.96
CA GLN A 20 -2.67 1.75 -2.17
C GLN A 20 -4.07 1.82 -2.78
N LEU A 21 -5.09 1.91 -1.94
CA LEU A 21 -6.49 1.93 -2.33
C LEU A 21 -7.15 3.20 -1.79
N GLY A 22 -8.12 3.72 -2.53
CA GLY A 22 -8.90 4.89 -2.19
C GLY A 22 -10.39 4.71 -2.53
N HIS A 23 -11.22 5.57 -1.94
CA HIS A 23 -12.68 5.55 -2.10
C HIS A 23 -13.18 6.51 -3.21
N GLY A 24 -12.38 6.80 -4.24
CA GLY A 24 -12.80 7.67 -5.35
C GLY A 24 -12.68 9.17 -5.11
N ASP A 25 -12.44 9.60 -3.86
CA ASP A 25 -12.24 11.01 -3.48
C ASP A 25 -10.78 11.48 -3.69
N GLY A 26 -9.93 10.64 -4.27
CA GLY A 26 -8.49 10.89 -4.41
C GLY A 26 -7.69 10.75 -3.10
N VAL A 27 -8.37 10.43 -1.99
CA VAL A 27 -7.74 10.14 -0.70
C VAL A 27 -7.39 8.66 -0.59
N ILE A 28 -6.14 8.39 -0.24
CA ILE A 28 -5.67 7.04 0.04
C ILE A 28 -6.14 6.62 1.42
N SER A 29 -6.91 5.54 1.47
CA SER A 29 -7.50 5.02 2.70
C SER A 29 -6.92 3.66 3.10
N PHE A 30 -6.21 2.99 2.19
CA PHE A 30 -5.55 1.72 2.49
C PHE A 30 -4.19 1.63 1.82
N VAL A 31 -3.21 1.05 2.51
CA VAL A 31 -1.88 0.76 1.96
C VAL A 31 -1.51 -0.67 2.31
N GLY A 32 -1.16 -1.45 1.29
CA GLY A 32 -0.80 -2.86 1.37
C GLY A 32 0.47 -3.18 0.59
N ARG A 33 0.98 -4.39 0.81
CA ARG A 33 2.08 -4.96 0.02
C ARG A 33 1.72 -6.36 -0.45
N ALA A 34 2.35 -6.76 -1.53
CA ALA A 34 2.33 -8.12 -2.03
C ALA A 34 3.76 -8.60 -2.23
N ASP A 35 4.09 -9.69 -1.55
CA ASP A 35 5.41 -10.33 -1.61
C ASP A 35 5.45 -11.49 -2.62
N ASP A 36 4.29 -11.90 -3.15
CA ASP A 36 4.13 -13.05 -4.05
C ASP A 36 3.32 -12.66 -5.30
N ASP A 37 2.04 -12.27 -5.11
CA ASP A 37 1.17 -11.83 -6.20
C ASP A 37 0.43 -10.53 -5.87
N LEU A 38 0.82 -9.44 -6.55
CA LEU A 38 0.20 -8.13 -6.38
C LEU A 38 -1.21 -8.04 -6.94
N ARG A 39 -1.49 -8.70 -8.07
CA ARG A 39 -2.80 -8.65 -8.73
C ARG A 39 -3.86 -9.32 -7.88
N GLN A 40 -3.56 -10.48 -7.32
CA GLN A 40 -4.43 -11.22 -6.42
C GLN A 40 -4.67 -10.44 -5.13
N ARG A 41 -3.64 -9.79 -4.58
CA ARG A 41 -3.80 -8.93 -3.39
C ARG A 41 -4.70 -7.73 -3.67
N LEU A 42 -4.55 -7.09 -4.83
CA LEU A 42 -5.44 -6.03 -5.27
C LEU A 42 -6.88 -6.54 -5.41
N LEU A 43 -7.08 -7.66 -6.09
CA LEU A 43 -8.40 -8.28 -6.27
C LEU A 43 -9.08 -8.65 -4.95
N ASP A 44 -8.34 -9.11 -3.94
CA ASP A 44 -8.89 -9.42 -2.61
C ASP A 44 -9.41 -8.18 -1.88
N ASN A 45 -8.79 -7.02 -2.12
CA ASN A 45 -9.13 -5.79 -1.40
C ASN A 45 -10.06 -4.87 -2.21
N LEU A 46 -9.95 -4.86 -3.54
CA LEU A 46 -10.88 -4.18 -4.44
C LEU A 46 -12.28 -4.78 -4.29
N GLY A 47 -13.29 -3.93 -4.21
CA GLY A 47 -14.67 -4.35 -3.95
C GLY A 47 -15.06 -4.37 -2.47
N LYS A 48 -14.12 -4.14 -1.52
CA LYS A 48 -14.44 -3.85 -0.10
C LYS A 48 -14.86 -2.39 0.14
N GLY A 49 -15.28 -1.68 -0.91
CA GLY A 49 -15.62 -0.26 -0.88
C GLY A 49 -14.54 0.68 -1.44
N TYR A 50 -13.40 0.15 -1.91
CA TYR A 50 -12.38 0.92 -2.62
C TYR A 50 -12.62 0.89 -4.14
N GLU A 51 -12.66 2.06 -4.77
CA GLU A 51 -12.99 2.23 -6.20
C GLU A 51 -11.72 2.42 -7.05
N GLU A 52 -10.69 2.99 -6.44
CA GLU A 52 -9.42 3.31 -7.07
C GLU A 52 -8.25 2.68 -6.34
N PHE A 53 -7.23 2.32 -7.12
CA PHE A 53 -5.97 1.83 -6.62
C PHE A 53 -4.79 2.42 -7.39
N GLN A 54 -3.65 2.41 -6.74
CA GLN A 54 -2.35 2.65 -7.35
C GLN A 54 -1.37 1.59 -6.86
N TYR A 55 -0.43 1.21 -7.70
CA TYR A 55 0.57 0.21 -7.35
C TYR A 55 1.94 0.62 -7.86
N ALA A 56 2.97 0.13 -7.18
CA ALA A 56 4.35 0.22 -7.62
C ALA A 56 4.97 -1.16 -7.54
N ASN A 57 5.48 -1.65 -8.66
CA ASN A 57 6.25 -2.88 -8.73
C ASN A 57 7.69 -2.59 -8.30
N LEU A 58 8.22 -3.44 -7.41
CA LEU A 58 9.58 -3.30 -6.89
C LEU A 58 10.28 -4.66 -6.96
N PRO A 59 11.55 -4.72 -7.38
CA PRO A 59 12.24 -5.99 -7.59
C PRO A 59 12.64 -6.70 -6.29
N TRP A 60 12.54 -6.04 -5.12
CA TRP A 60 13.03 -6.55 -3.85
C TRP A 60 12.03 -6.39 -2.72
N VAL A 61 11.85 -7.45 -1.91
CA VAL A 61 10.99 -7.48 -0.70
C VAL A 61 11.38 -6.39 0.32
N LYS A 62 12.67 -6.04 0.37
CA LYS A 62 13.13 -4.97 1.26
C LYS A 62 12.63 -3.61 0.80
N GLU A 63 12.70 -3.35 -0.50
CA GLU A 63 12.21 -2.09 -1.08
C GLU A 63 10.70 -1.99 -0.99
N THR A 64 9.95 -3.09 -1.18
CA THR A 64 8.49 -3.09 -0.96
C THR A 64 8.15 -2.73 0.47
N TYR A 65 8.84 -3.30 1.46
CA TYR A 65 8.63 -2.95 2.86
C TYR A 65 8.94 -1.48 3.16
N GLU A 66 10.06 -0.96 2.68
CA GLU A 66 10.44 0.44 2.88
C GLU A 66 9.46 1.40 2.20
N MET A 67 9.02 1.08 0.98
CA MET A 67 8.03 1.86 0.25
C MET A 67 6.66 1.81 0.93
N GLN A 68 6.23 0.64 1.41
CA GLN A 68 4.97 0.48 2.15
C GLN A 68 4.98 1.34 3.41
N CYS A 69 6.08 1.33 4.17
CA CYS A 69 6.25 2.21 5.33
C CYS A 69 6.16 3.68 4.95
N ARG A 70 6.85 4.10 3.88
CA ARG A 70 6.80 5.49 3.40
C ARG A 70 5.39 5.91 3.02
N LEU A 71 4.70 5.11 2.21
CA LEU A 71 3.32 5.38 1.78
C LEU A 71 2.38 5.42 2.98
N TYR A 72 2.52 4.48 3.92
CA TYR A 72 1.72 4.44 5.14
C TYR A 72 1.85 5.74 5.94
N HIS A 73 3.08 6.17 6.23
CA HIS A 73 3.32 7.42 6.97
C HIS A 73 2.93 8.67 6.17
N HIS A 74 3.14 8.65 4.85
CA HIS A 74 2.78 9.75 3.96
C HIS A 74 1.26 9.95 3.86
N ALA A 75 0.50 8.86 3.78
CA ALA A 75 -0.96 8.88 3.73
C ALA A 75 -1.61 9.15 5.10
N GLY A 76 -0.83 9.49 6.13
CA GLY A 76 -1.36 9.88 7.44
C GLY A 76 -1.34 8.78 8.50
N GLY A 77 -0.82 7.60 8.16
CA GLY A 77 -0.72 6.44 9.03
C GLY A 77 -2.07 6.04 9.62
N ARG A 78 -2.05 5.56 10.86
CA ARG A 78 -3.23 5.07 11.59
C ARG A 78 -4.38 6.09 11.73
N LYS A 79 -4.10 7.39 11.54
CA LYS A 79 -5.12 8.44 11.69
C LYS A 79 -5.98 8.62 10.43
N CYS A 80 -5.43 8.37 9.25
CA CYS A 80 -6.14 8.55 7.98
C CYS A 80 -6.36 7.24 7.20
N LEU A 81 -5.58 6.20 7.48
CA LEU A 81 -5.73 4.89 6.86
C LEU A 81 -6.64 3.98 7.68
N ASP A 82 -7.47 3.21 7.00
CA ASP A 82 -8.31 2.16 7.57
C ASP A 82 -7.46 1.00 8.11
N ASN A 83 -6.33 0.73 7.47
CA ASN A 83 -5.33 -0.18 8.00
C ASN A 83 -4.61 0.50 9.17
N ALA A 84 -5.13 0.32 10.38
CA ALA A 84 -4.58 0.91 11.59
C ALA A 84 -3.21 0.31 11.99
N ASP A 85 -2.84 -0.82 11.41
CA ASP A 85 -1.69 -1.62 11.80
C ASP A 85 -0.45 -1.21 11.00
N HIS A 86 0.64 -0.93 11.71
CA HIS A 86 1.90 -0.53 11.09
C HIS A 86 2.48 -1.72 10.30
N PRO A 87 2.95 -1.51 9.05
CA PRO A 87 3.49 -2.60 8.26
C PRO A 87 4.63 -3.32 8.99
N PHE A 88 4.43 -4.61 9.24
CA PHE A 88 5.45 -5.47 9.84
C PHE A 88 6.40 -6.03 8.78
N PRO A 89 7.70 -6.16 9.08
CA PRO A 89 8.63 -6.81 8.16
C PRO A 89 8.21 -8.26 7.90
N PRO A 90 8.59 -8.85 6.75
CA PRO A 90 8.30 -10.25 6.43
C PRO A 90 8.89 -11.20 7.48
N GLU A 91 8.28 -12.37 7.63
CA GLU A 91 8.64 -13.35 8.66
C GLU A 91 10.15 -13.67 8.63
N GLY A 92 10.78 -13.61 9.82
CA GLY A 92 12.22 -13.84 9.97
C GLY A 92 13.12 -12.65 9.64
N LYS A 93 12.58 -11.47 9.32
CA LYS A 93 13.38 -10.23 9.15
C LYS A 93 13.15 -9.25 10.30
N LEU A 94 14.22 -8.86 10.99
CA LEU A 94 14.21 -7.83 12.03
C LEU A 94 14.43 -6.42 11.44
N TRP A 95 13.74 -6.09 10.34
CA TRP A 95 13.91 -4.78 9.70
C TRP A 95 13.16 -3.70 10.48
N ARG A 96 13.90 -2.70 10.95
CA ARG A 96 13.31 -1.51 11.56
C ARG A 96 12.64 -0.66 10.48
N CYS A 97 11.54 0.00 10.84
CA CYS A 97 10.91 0.97 9.97
C CYS A 97 11.93 2.03 9.57
N ALA A 98 12.09 2.26 8.26
CA ALA A 98 13.03 3.26 7.73
C ALA A 98 12.54 4.71 7.95
N MET A 99 11.27 4.89 8.33
CA MET A 99 10.66 6.18 8.65
C MET A 99 10.76 6.41 10.15
N SER A 100 11.50 7.44 10.55
CA SER A 100 11.52 7.94 11.93
C SER A 100 10.13 8.48 12.31
N ALA A 101 9.70 8.33 13.55
CA ALA A 101 8.42 8.83 14.08
C ALA A 101 8.18 10.35 13.97
N THR A 102 9.10 11.08 13.32
CA THR A 102 9.12 12.54 13.16
C THR A 102 8.69 12.99 11.76
N THR A 103 8.42 12.08 10.81
CA THR A 103 7.88 12.51 9.51
C THR A 103 6.47 13.03 9.71
N PRO A 104 6.16 14.29 9.37
CA PRO A 104 4.81 14.81 9.48
C PRO A 104 3.91 14.01 8.54
N ALA A 105 2.96 13.30 9.14
CA ALA A 105 1.81 12.73 8.44
C ALA A 105 1.02 13.90 7.82
N MET A 106 0.96 13.99 6.49
CA MET A 106 0.03 14.88 5.80
C MET A 106 -1.40 14.30 5.89
N CYS A 107 -1.94 14.23 7.11
CA CYS A 107 -3.38 14.29 7.33
C CYS A 107 -3.70 15.78 7.46
N GLU A 108 -3.77 16.52 6.34
CA GLU A 108 -4.38 17.85 6.39
C GLU A 108 -5.89 17.66 6.33
N LEU A 109 -6.54 18.14 7.40
CA LEU A 109 -7.99 18.23 7.64
C LEU A 109 -8.69 19.09 6.58
#